data_AF-A0A3M0ZXQ1-F1
#
_entry.id   AF-A0A3M0ZXQ1-F1
#
_cell.length_a   1.000
_cell.length_b   1.000
_cell.length_c   1.000
_cell.angle_alpha   90.00
_cell.angle_beta   90.00
_cell.angle_gamma   90.00
#
_symmetry.space_group_name_H-M   'P 1'
#
loop_
_entity.id
_entity.type
_entity.pdbx_description
1 polymer ?
#
loop_
_entity_poly.entity_id
_entity_poly.type
_entity_poly.pdbx_seq_one_letter_code
_entity_poly.pdbx_strand_id
1 'polypeptide(L)'
;MPWQMFKQAIGDLLGRTDLIPVGPLMPVALSELSEQHPLVRFHALWRQLRPATGGLPLREQFSPADVPDLLPWFTVFERTESPEGADFRVRLHGSEVVALTRRDWTGSCLSEHFRGREFALRINEFERSLETEEASLSRGALPISGISWELARGVFPFASRAAPPQIFLLYAPIRGDEAGA
;
A
#
# COMPACT_ATOMS: atom_id res chain seq x y z
N MET A 1 0.71 4.09 -19.82
CA MET A 1 1.66 3.05 -20.26
C MET A 1 2.50 2.38 -19.16
N PRO A 2 2.90 3.02 -18.03
CA PRO A 2 3.80 2.40 -17.03
C PRO A 2 3.28 1.12 -16.37
N TRP A 3 1.96 0.99 -16.15
CA TRP A 3 1.38 -0.12 -15.37
C TRP A 3 1.54 -1.50 -16.01
N GLN A 4 1.35 -1.61 -17.33
CA GLN A 4 1.47 -2.90 -18.01
C GLN A 4 2.94 -3.33 -18.15
N MET A 5 3.85 -2.37 -18.38
CA MET A 5 5.28 -2.66 -18.40
C MET A 5 5.80 -3.11 -17.03
N PHE A 6 5.30 -2.49 -15.96
CA PHE A 6 5.65 -2.89 -14.59
C PHE A 6 5.20 -4.32 -14.26
N LYS A 7 3.97 -4.69 -14.66
CA LYS A 7 3.47 -6.06 -14.54
C LYS A 7 4.38 -7.06 -15.26
N GLN A 8 4.78 -6.75 -16.49
CA GLN A 8 5.72 -7.58 -17.24
C GLN A 8 7.07 -7.70 -16.53
N ALA A 9 7.66 -6.58 -16.10
CA ALA A 9 8.96 -6.56 -15.43
C ALA A 9 8.98 -7.35 -14.10
N ILE A 10 7.86 -7.38 -13.37
CA ILE A 10 7.70 -8.22 -12.17
C ILE A 10 7.57 -9.70 -12.52
N GLY A 11 6.84 -10.03 -13.60
CA GLY A 11 6.76 -11.39 -14.13
C GLY A 11 8.14 -11.97 -14.46
N ASP A 12 9.03 -11.15 -15.01
CA ASP A 12 10.39 -11.56 -15.39
C ASP A 12 11.35 -11.69 -14.19
N LEU A 13 10.99 -11.17 -13.00
CA LEU A 13 11.81 -11.16 -11.78
C LEU A 13 11.74 -12.47 -10.97
N LEU A 14 11.27 -13.58 -11.53
CA LEU A 14 11.20 -14.90 -10.87
C LEU A 14 12.63 -15.46 -10.63
N GLY A 15 13.34 -14.95 -9.60
CA GLY A 15 14.63 -15.50 -9.17
C GLY A 15 15.57 -14.67 -8.28
N ARG A 16 15.25 -13.43 -7.83
CA ARG A 16 16.15 -12.62 -6.97
C ARG A 16 15.43 -11.92 -5.80
N THR A 17 16.13 -11.73 -4.68
CA THR A 17 15.61 -11.60 -3.30
C THR A 17 15.33 -10.16 -2.80
N ASP A 18 14.31 -10.03 -1.94
CA ASP A 18 13.94 -8.94 -1.00
C ASP A 18 13.73 -7.52 -1.53
N LEU A 19 12.53 -7.26 -2.04
CA LEU A 19 12.08 -5.95 -2.53
C LEU A 19 10.96 -5.39 -1.67
N ILE A 20 11.31 -4.81 -0.53
CA ILE A 20 10.44 -3.86 0.15
C ILE A 20 11.11 -2.51 0.00
N PRO A 21 10.41 -1.46 -0.47
CA PRO A 21 10.99 -0.12 -0.43
C PRO A 21 11.22 0.27 1.04
N VAL A 22 12.46 0.10 1.51
CA VAL A 22 12.94 0.53 2.83
C VAL A 22 13.57 1.94 2.74
N GLY A 23 13.64 2.51 1.53
CA GLY A 23 14.13 3.87 1.31
C GLY A 23 13.20 4.95 1.89
N PRO A 24 13.69 6.20 2.03
CA PRO A 24 12.88 7.30 2.52
C PRO A 24 11.67 7.51 1.61
N LEU A 25 10.50 7.56 2.23
CA LEU A 25 9.24 7.75 1.53
C LEU A 25 8.96 9.25 1.49
N MET A 26 8.87 9.78 0.28
CA MET A 26 8.62 11.20 0.05
C MET A 26 7.12 11.40 -0.19
N PRO A 27 6.48 12.41 0.42
CA PRO A 27 5.10 12.75 0.08
C PRO A 27 4.93 12.96 -1.43
N VAL A 28 3.76 12.57 -1.95
CA VAL A 28 3.37 12.86 -3.34
C VAL A 28 1.93 13.35 -3.35
N ALA A 29 1.68 14.47 -4.02
CA ALA A 29 0.34 15.00 -4.21
C ALA A 29 -0.39 14.22 -5.32
N LEU A 30 -1.72 14.06 -5.19
CA LEU A 30 -2.53 13.43 -6.23
C LEU A 30 -2.41 14.14 -7.59
N SER A 31 -2.21 15.46 -7.59
CA SER A 31 -2.01 16.27 -8.80
C SER A 31 -0.69 16.00 -9.53
N GLU A 32 0.28 15.35 -8.87
CA GLU A 32 1.52 14.91 -9.51
C GLU A 32 1.35 13.57 -10.26
N LEU A 33 0.22 12.88 -10.08
CA LEU A 33 -0.09 11.60 -10.70
C LEU A 33 -1.08 11.80 -11.86
N SER A 34 -0.96 10.98 -12.91
CA SER A 34 -1.94 11.01 -14.00
C SER A 34 -3.33 10.63 -13.51
N GLU A 35 -4.40 11.18 -14.09
CA GLU A 35 -5.79 10.87 -13.71
C GLU A 35 -6.13 9.37 -13.75
N GLN A 36 -5.51 8.62 -14.67
CA GLN A 36 -5.69 7.17 -14.81
C GLN A 36 -4.85 6.35 -13.83
N HIS A 37 -4.03 6.99 -12.99
CA HIS A 37 -3.13 6.31 -12.08
C HIS A 37 -3.93 5.51 -11.04
N PRO A 38 -3.55 4.26 -10.71
CA PRO A 38 -4.27 3.41 -9.77
C PRO A 38 -4.61 4.09 -8.43
N LEU A 39 -3.66 4.84 -7.85
CA LEU A 39 -3.90 5.58 -6.61
C LEU A 39 -4.92 6.71 -6.77
N VAL A 40 -4.96 7.40 -7.91
CA VAL A 40 -5.94 8.47 -8.14
C VAL A 40 -7.35 7.87 -8.26
N ARG A 41 -7.48 6.79 -9.04
CA ARG A 41 -8.73 6.03 -9.17
C ARG A 41 -9.22 5.50 -7.83
N PHE A 42 -8.36 4.84 -7.06
CA PHE A 42 -8.75 4.28 -5.77
C PHE A 42 -9.01 5.35 -4.71
N HIS A 43 -8.25 6.45 -4.69
CA HIS A 43 -8.53 7.58 -3.80
C HIS A 43 -9.92 8.19 -4.08
N ALA A 44 -10.29 8.35 -5.36
CA ALA A 44 -11.62 8.82 -5.73
C ALA A 44 -12.73 7.90 -5.21
N LEU A 45 -12.58 6.58 -5.37
CA LEU A 45 -13.51 5.59 -4.80
C LEU A 45 -13.56 5.68 -3.26
N TRP A 46 -12.41 5.69 -2.60
CA TRP A 46 -12.32 5.79 -1.15
C TRP A 46 -13.02 7.04 -0.61
N ARG A 47 -12.86 8.19 -1.29
CA ARG A 47 -13.57 9.43 -0.97
C ARG A 47 -15.09 9.33 -1.17
N GLN A 48 -15.56 8.62 -2.19
CA GLN A 48 -16.99 8.40 -2.43
C GLN A 48 -17.64 7.51 -1.37
N LEU A 49 -16.87 6.59 -0.78
CA LEU A 49 -17.34 5.73 0.32
C LEU A 49 -17.43 6.47 1.66
N ARG A 50 -16.86 7.67 1.80
CA ARG A 50 -16.90 8.42 3.06
C ARG A 50 -18.33 8.85 3.40
N PRO A 51 -18.75 8.78 4.67
CA PRO A 51 -20.06 9.28 5.08
C PRO A 51 -20.18 10.79 4.82
N ALA A 52 -21.37 11.25 4.45
CA ALA A 52 -21.64 12.68 4.24
C ALA A 52 -21.43 13.53 5.50
N THR A 53 -21.50 12.91 6.68
CA THR A 53 -21.28 13.55 7.99
C THR A 53 -19.80 13.68 8.37
N GLY A 54 -18.87 13.25 7.51
CA GLY A 54 -17.46 13.06 7.87
C GLY A 54 -17.19 11.68 8.46
N GLY A 55 -15.93 11.38 8.76
CA GLY A 55 -15.49 10.06 9.18
C GLY A 55 -14.71 9.28 8.10
N LEU A 56 -14.18 8.14 8.52
CA LEU A 56 -13.65 7.09 7.65
C LEU A 56 -14.76 6.37 6.89
N PRO A 57 -14.50 5.88 5.66
CA PRO A 57 -15.40 4.93 5.02
C PRO A 57 -15.47 3.63 5.83
N LEU A 58 -16.64 2.99 5.82
CA LEU A 58 -16.80 1.68 6.44
C LEU A 58 -16.27 0.60 5.52
N ARG A 59 -15.46 -0.30 6.06
CA ARG A 59 -14.88 -1.44 5.35
C ARG A 59 -15.96 -2.28 4.67
N GLU A 60 -17.13 -2.43 5.29
CA GLU A 60 -18.25 -3.22 4.79
C GLU A 60 -18.91 -2.60 3.54
N GLN A 61 -18.67 -1.32 3.26
CA GLN A 61 -19.17 -0.64 2.05
C GLN A 61 -18.25 -0.81 0.84
N PHE A 62 -16.99 -1.23 1.05
CA PHE A 62 -16.07 -1.50 -0.04
C PHE A 62 -16.36 -2.86 -0.69
N SER A 63 -16.62 -2.86 -1.99
CA SER A 63 -16.71 -4.07 -2.80
C SER A 63 -15.42 -4.29 -3.60
N PRO A 64 -14.77 -5.46 -3.49
CA PRO A 64 -13.62 -5.80 -4.33
C PRO A 64 -13.91 -5.75 -5.83
N ALA A 65 -15.18 -5.93 -6.22
CA ALA A 65 -15.62 -5.89 -7.61
C ALA A 65 -15.55 -4.48 -8.25
N ASP A 66 -15.39 -3.43 -7.45
CA ASP A 66 -15.25 -2.05 -7.94
C ASP A 66 -13.84 -1.77 -8.50
N VAL A 67 -12.84 -2.54 -8.06
CA VAL A 67 -11.42 -2.38 -8.43
C VAL A 67 -10.69 -3.72 -8.64
N PRO A 68 -11.24 -4.64 -9.47
CA PRO A 68 -10.70 -5.98 -9.61
C PRO A 68 -9.25 -6.00 -10.12
N ASP A 69 -8.88 -5.01 -10.93
CA ASP A 69 -7.52 -4.86 -11.48
C ASP A 69 -6.47 -4.41 -10.44
N LEU A 70 -6.93 -3.85 -9.32
CA LEU A 70 -6.08 -3.36 -8.22
C LEU A 70 -5.97 -4.36 -7.07
N LEU A 71 -6.92 -5.30 -6.93
CA LEU A 71 -6.92 -6.32 -5.86
C LEU A 71 -5.57 -7.04 -5.68
N PRO A 72 -4.87 -7.47 -6.75
CA PRO A 72 -3.58 -8.15 -6.59
C PRO A 72 -2.47 -7.27 -6.00
N TRP A 73 -2.67 -5.95 -5.93
CA TRP A 73 -1.69 -4.95 -5.48
C TRP A 73 -1.99 -4.37 -4.11
N PHE A 74 -3.06 -4.82 -3.46
CA PHE A 74 -3.39 -4.41 -2.11
C PHE A 74 -2.66 -5.25 -1.07
N THR A 75 -2.23 -4.59 -0.01
CA THR A 75 -2.02 -5.23 1.30
C THR A 75 -3.05 -4.65 2.26
N VAL A 76 -3.84 -5.51 2.90
CA VAL A 76 -4.80 -5.07 3.92
C VAL A 76 -4.22 -5.38 5.29
N PHE A 77 -4.12 -4.35 6.11
CA PHE A 77 -3.71 -4.44 7.49
C PHE A 77 -4.90 -4.22 8.41
N GLU A 78 -4.95 -4.94 9.51
CA GLU A 78 -5.91 -4.77 10.58
C GLU A 78 -5.15 -4.35 11.83
N ARG A 79 -5.60 -3.25 12.46
CA ARG A 79 -4.97 -2.74 13.67
C ARG A 79 -5.15 -3.75 14.80
N THR A 80 -4.08 -4.01 15.52
CA THR A 80 -4.05 -4.90 16.69
C THR A 80 -3.37 -4.18 17.85
N GLU A 81 -3.75 -4.55 19.07
CA GLU A 81 -3.05 -4.09 20.27
C GLU A 81 -2.04 -5.14 20.71
N SER A 82 -0.86 -4.70 21.12
CA SER A 82 0.17 -5.53 21.74
C SER A 82 0.62 -4.89 23.07
N PRO A 83 1.30 -5.64 23.96
CA PRO A 83 1.87 -5.06 25.18
C PRO A 83 2.85 -3.90 24.92
N GLU A 84 3.45 -3.85 23.74
CA GLU A 84 4.42 -2.82 23.32
C GLU A 84 3.76 -1.65 22.57
N GLY A 85 2.43 -1.68 22.41
CA GLY A 85 1.64 -0.66 21.71
C GLY A 85 0.95 -1.20 20.45
N ALA A 86 0.55 -0.29 19.57
CA ALA A 86 -0.14 -0.61 18.33
C ALA A 86 0.75 -1.44 17.38
N ASP A 87 0.13 -2.43 16.75
CA ASP A 87 0.72 -3.25 15.69
C ASP A 87 -0.34 -3.53 14.63
N PHE A 88 0.05 -4.12 13.51
CA PHE A 88 -0.86 -4.35 12.38
C PHE A 88 -0.67 -5.74 11.80
N ARG A 89 -1.75 -6.51 11.83
CA ARG A 89 -1.80 -7.84 11.22
C ARG A 89 -2.16 -7.76 9.75
N VAL A 90 -1.42 -8.44 8.90
CA VAL A 90 -1.75 -8.57 7.48
C VAL A 90 -2.93 -9.52 7.31
N ARG A 91 -4.07 -9.01 6.84
CA ARG A 91 -5.29 -9.78 6.53
C ARG A 91 -5.32 -10.28 5.09
N LEU A 92 -4.66 -9.54 4.20
CA LEU A 92 -4.53 -9.86 2.80
C LEU A 92 -3.18 -9.36 2.31
N HIS A 93 -2.42 -10.22 1.63
CA HIS A 93 -1.29 -9.82 0.82
C HIS A 93 -1.61 -10.15 -0.65
N GLY A 94 -1.83 -9.12 -1.47
CA GLY A 94 -2.20 -9.29 -2.87
C GLY A 94 -1.15 -10.07 -3.66
N SER A 95 -1.58 -10.89 -4.60
CA SER A 95 -0.70 -11.85 -5.30
C SER A 95 0.45 -11.19 -6.06
N GLU A 96 0.27 -9.98 -6.60
CA GLU A 96 1.34 -9.24 -7.26
C GLU A 96 2.30 -8.61 -6.24
N VAL A 97 1.80 -8.20 -5.07
CA VAL A 97 2.67 -7.78 -3.96
C VAL A 97 3.50 -8.96 -3.46
N VAL A 98 2.91 -10.15 -3.35
CA VAL A 98 3.63 -11.39 -3.00
C VAL A 98 4.64 -11.75 -4.09
N ALA A 99 4.29 -11.61 -5.38
CA ALA A 99 5.22 -11.85 -6.47
C ALA A 99 6.41 -10.89 -6.43
N LEU A 100 6.16 -9.61 -6.12
CA LEU A 100 7.16 -8.56 -5.99
C LEU A 100 8.08 -8.77 -4.77
N THR A 101 7.49 -9.02 -3.59
CA THR A 101 8.22 -9.13 -2.32
C THR A 101 8.80 -10.52 -2.08
N ARG A 102 8.33 -11.54 -2.80
CA ARG A 102 8.61 -12.97 -2.61
C ARG A 102 8.20 -13.50 -1.24
N ARG A 103 7.36 -12.76 -0.51
CA ARG A 103 6.94 -13.11 0.85
C ARG A 103 5.43 -12.93 0.97
N ASP A 104 4.75 -13.98 1.41
CA ASP A 104 3.38 -13.85 1.88
C ASP A 104 3.42 -13.57 3.39
N TRP A 105 2.90 -12.41 3.79
CA TRP A 105 2.85 -11.99 5.17
C TRP A 105 1.47 -12.19 5.79
N THR A 106 0.52 -12.77 5.04
CA THR A 106 -0.84 -13.01 5.53
C THR A 106 -0.82 -13.75 6.87
N GLY A 107 -1.52 -13.19 7.85
CA GLY A 107 -1.62 -13.71 9.22
C GLY A 107 -0.56 -13.18 10.20
N SER A 108 0.56 -12.64 9.70
CA SER A 108 1.63 -12.09 10.55
C SER A 108 1.45 -10.60 10.82
N CYS A 109 2.08 -10.12 11.89
CA CYS A 109 2.12 -8.72 12.29
C CYS A 109 3.33 -7.97 11.70
N LEU A 110 3.23 -6.65 11.57
CA LEU A 110 4.34 -5.80 11.13
C LEU A 110 5.57 -5.93 12.04
N SER A 111 5.35 -6.05 13.35
CA SER A 111 6.42 -6.24 14.34
C SER A 111 7.18 -7.55 14.16
N GLU A 112 6.71 -8.49 13.33
CA GLU A 112 7.46 -9.70 13.02
C GLU A 112 8.50 -9.44 11.91
N HIS A 113 8.24 -8.50 11.00
CA HIS A 113 9.08 -8.23 9.81
C HIS A 113 9.95 -6.98 9.93
N PHE A 114 9.50 -5.98 10.67
CA PHE A 114 10.23 -4.73 10.88
C PHE A 114 10.66 -4.60 12.34
N ARG A 115 11.78 -3.91 12.58
CA ARG A 115 12.25 -3.54 13.93
C ARG A 115 12.71 -2.08 13.92
N GLY A 116 12.96 -1.52 15.10
CA GLY A 116 13.60 -0.22 15.25
C GLY A 116 12.90 0.90 14.49
N ARG A 117 13.67 1.64 13.69
CA ARG A 117 13.19 2.83 12.98
C ARG A 117 12.19 2.49 11.88
N GLU A 118 12.41 1.40 11.16
CA GLU A 118 11.54 0.96 10.06
C GLU A 118 10.14 0.60 10.57
N PHE A 119 10.08 -0.12 11.69
CA PHE A 119 8.80 -0.44 12.35
C PHE A 119 8.10 0.84 12.79
N ALA A 120 8.80 1.72 13.52
CA ALA A 120 8.23 2.97 14.00
C ALA A 120 7.69 3.86 12.86
N LEU A 121 8.39 3.93 11.71
CA LEU A 121 7.93 4.69 10.55
C LEU A 121 6.61 4.15 9.98
N ARG A 122 6.45 2.82 9.92
CA ARG A 122 5.22 2.20 9.40
C ARG A 122 4.05 2.36 10.36
N ILE A 123 4.26 2.12 11.65
CA ILE A 123 3.23 2.30 12.67
C ILE A 123 2.77 3.76 12.71
N ASN A 124 3.70 4.72 12.76
CA ASN A 124 3.36 6.14 12.84
C ASN A 124 2.55 6.63 11.64
N GLU A 125 2.84 6.12 10.44
CA GLU A 125 2.05 6.48 9.27
C GLU A 125 0.62 5.91 9.34
N PHE A 126 0.48 4.65 9.74
CA PHE A 126 -0.83 3.99 9.80
C PHE A 126 -1.70 4.58 10.90
N GLU A 127 -1.16 4.77 12.11
CA GLU A 127 -1.87 5.44 13.20
C GLU A 127 -2.24 6.87 12.82
N ARG A 128 -1.31 7.66 12.24
CA ARG A 128 -1.62 9.02 11.79
C ARG A 128 -2.75 9.06 10.76
N SER A 129 -2.76 8.12 9.81
CA SER A 129 -3.83 8.05 8.80
C SER A 129 -5.18 7.71 9.42
N LEU A 130 -5.22 6.79 10.40
CA LEU A 130 -6.43 6.49 11.17
C LEU A 130 -6.89 7.68 12.02
N GLU A 131 -5.97 8.34 12.73
CA GLU A 131 -6.26 9.48 13.61
C GLU A 131 -6.77 10.70 12.85
N THR A 132 -6.16 11.02 11.72
CA THR A 132 -6.52 12.19 10.90
C THR A 132 -7.69 11.91 9.96
N GLU A 133 -8.08 10.64 9.83
CA GLU A 133 -9.09 10.17 8.88
C GLU A 133 -8.81 10.53 7.42
N GLU A 134 -7.53 10.70 7.08
CA GLU A 134 -7.08 11.08 5.75
C GLU A 134 -6.14 10.03 5.16
N ALA A 135 -6.24 9.85 3.84
CA ALA A 135 -5.33 8.99 3.10
C ALA A 135 -3.94 9.63 3.00
N SER A 136 -2.88 8.83 3.16
CA SER A 136 -1.50 9.26 2.95
C SER A 136 -0.99 8.74 1.61
N LEU A 137 -0.38 9.62 0.81
CA LEU A 137 0.30 9.25 -0.43
C LEU A 137 1.79 9.56 -0.32
N SER A 138 2.61 8.58 -0.67
CA SER A 138 4.05 8.75 -0.73
C SER A 138 4.65 7.98 -1.89
N ARG A 139 5.89 8.29 -2.25
CA ARG A 139 6.66 7.64 -3.29
C ARG A 139 8.02 7.17 -2.77
N GLY A 140 8.57 6.16 -3.42
CA GLY A 140 9.91 5.65 -3.18
C GLY A 140 10.46 4.95 -4.42
N ALA A 141 11.76 4.71 -4.43
CA ALA A 141 12.41 3.94 -5.47
C ALA A 141 12.45 2.45 -5.08
N LEU A 142 12.24 1.57 -6.06
CA LEU A 142 12.40 0.14 -5.94
C LEU A 142 13.24 -0.38 -7.12
N PRO A 143 14.48 -0.83 -6.89
CA PRO A 143 15.26 -1.44 -7.95
C PRO A 143 14.73 -2.85 -8.25
N ILE A 144 14.30 -3.10 -9.48
CA ILE A 144 13.74 -4.37 -9.96
C ILE A 144 14.41 -4.74 -11.28
N SER A 145 15.07 -5.89 -11.38
CA SER A 145 15.72 -6.35 -12.63
C SER A 145 16.68 -5.34 -13.28
N GLY A 146 17.38 -4.51 -12.48
CA GLY A 146 18.25 -3.46 -13.02
C GLY A 146 17.50 -2.23 -13.55
N ILE A 147 16.19 -2.14 -13.35
CA ILE A 147 15.39 -0.94 -13.58
C ILE A 147 15.08 -0.32 -12.22
N SER A 148 15.32 0.98 -12.07
CA SER A 148 14.88 1.71 -10.88
C SER A 148 13.44 2.18 -11.10
N TRP A 149 12.49 1.53 -10.45
CA TRP A 149 11.09 1.94 -10.52
C TRP A 149 10.79 2.98 -9.45
N GLU A 150 10.21 4.11 -9.86
CA GLU A 150 9.57 5.01 -8.91
C GLU A 150 8.15 4.51 -8.67
N LEU A 151 7.87 4.08 -7.45
CA LEU A 151 6.56 3.61 -7.03
C LEU A 151 5.90 4.68 -6.16
N ALA A 152 4.63 4.95 -6.44
CA ALA A 152 3.74 5.57 -5.48
C ALA A 152 3.08 4.49 -4.63
N ARG A 153 2.77 4.83 -3.38
CA ARG A 153 1.90 4.05 -2.52
C ARG A 153 0.86 4.95 -1.87
N GLY A 154 -0.31 4.40 -1.65
CA GLY A 154 -1.38 5.06 -0.90
C GLY A 154 -1.79 4.22 0.31
N VAL A 155 -1.93 4.87 1.46
CA VAL A 155 -2.44 4.35 2.72
C VAL A 155 -3.86 4.87 2.87
N PHE A 156 -4.84 3.97 2.86
CA PHE A 156 -6.26 4.30 2.87
C PHE A 156 -6.93 3.70 4.11
N PRO A 157 -7.29 4.52 5.11
CA PRO A 157 -7.87 4.04 6.34
C PRO A 157 -9.36 3.71 6.18
N PHE A 158 -9.81 2.64 6.84
CA PHE A 158 -11.19 2.22 6.91
C PHE A 158 -11.57 1.93 8.36
N ALA A 159 -12.76 2.38 8.75
CA ALA A 159 -13.39 1.90 9.97
C ALA A 159 -14.07 0.55 9.71
N SER A 160 -14.33 -0.23 10.76
CA SER A 160 -15.22 -1.40 10.69
C SER A 160 -16.18 -1.39 11.87
N ARG A 161 -17.38 -1.95 11.68
CA ARG A 161 -18.39 -2.06 12.73
C ARG A 161 -18.15 -3.24 13.66
N ALA A 162 -17.51 -4.30 13.15
CA ALA A 162 -17.38 -5.59 13.83
C ALA A 162 -15.92 -6.03 14.04
N ALA A 163 -14.97 -5.28 13.49
CA ALA A 163 -13.54 -5.53 13.59
C ALA A 163 -12.77 -4.24 13.92
N PRO A 164 -11.51 -4.34 14.34
CA PRO A 164 -10.63 -3.19 14.43
C PRO A 164 -10.52 -2.44 13.08
N PRO A 165 -10.14 -1.15 13.10
CA PRO A 165 -9.88 -0.39 11.88
C PRO A 165 -8.85 -1.07 10.98
N GLN A 166 -9.00 -0.87 9.68
CA GLN A 166 -8.13 -1.46 8.67
C GLN A 166 -7.43 -0.38 7.85
N ILE A 167 -6.22 -0.70 7.37
CA ILE A 167 -5.49 0.10 6.38
C ILE A 167 -5.44 -0.70 5.09
N PHE A 168 -5.83 -0.08 4.00
CA PHE A 168 -5.61 -0.58 2.66
C PHE A 168 -4.37 0.11 2.10
N LEU A 169 -3.32 -0.66 1.87
CA LEU A 169 -2.10 -0.17 1.24
C LEU A 169 -2.07 -0.61 -0.22
N LEU A 170 -1.94 0.34 -1.13
CA LEU A 170 -1.85 0.09 -2.57
C LEU A 170 -0.51 0.57 -3.09
N TYR A 171 0.17 -0.24 -3.90
CA TYR A 171 1.39 0.13 -4.63
C TYR A 171 1.07 0.30 -6.12
N ALA A 172 1.64 1.33 -6.75
CA ALA A 172 1.54 1.55 -8.19
C ALA A 172 2.75 2.31 -8.73
N PRO A 173 3.27 1.96 -9.92
CA PRO A 173 4.40 2.64 -10.54
C PRO A 173 4.00 4.02 -11.07
N ILE A 174 4.87 4.99 -10.82
CA ILE A 174 4.84 6.31 -11.45
C ILE A 174 5.59 6.24 -12.78
N ARG A 175 6.85 5.78 -12.73
CA ARG A 175 7.76 5.62 -13.87
C ARG A 175 8.78 4.52 -13.60
N GLY A 176 9.44 4.04 -14.65
CA GLY A 176 10.60 3.15 -14.56
C GLY A 176 11.71 3.70 -15.44
N ASP A 177 12.89 3.87 -14.86
CA ASP A 177 14.09 4.32 -15.56
C ASP A 177 15.12 3.19 -15.51
N GLU A 178 15.79 2.88 -16.63
CA GLU A 178 16.92 1.93 -16.63
C GLU A 178 17.95 2.41 -15.60
N ALA A 179 18.39 1.54 -14.69
CA ALA A 179 19.45 1.92 -13.77
C ALA A 179 20.71 2.17 -14.61
N GLY A 180 21.26 3.38 -14.52
CA GLY A 180 22.35 3.85 -15.38
C GLY A 180 23.45 2.80 -15.58
N ALA A 181 23.82 2.59 -16.84
CA ALA A 181 24.95 1.78 -17.28
C ALA A 181 26.28 2.31 -16.72
#